data_AF-A0A0G0R6Z8-F1
#
_entry.id   AF-A0A0G0R6Z8-F1
#
_cell.length_a   1.000
_cell.length_b   1.000
_cell.length_c   1.000
_cell.angle_alpha   90.00
_cell.angle_beta   90.00
_cell.angle_gamma   90.00
#
_symmetry.space_group_name_H-M   'P 1'
#
loop_
_entity.id
_entity.type
_entity.pdbx_description
1 polymer ?
#
loop_
_entity_poly.entity_id
_entity_poly.type
_entity_poly.pdbx_seq_one_letter_code
_entity_poly.pdbx_strand_id
1 'polypeptide(L)'
;MILFQIVKKSKKSRARLGLLETEHGVVETPSLVPVATQAVIKTLSSEEVLLTKSQILIANTFHLHLKPGEKFVKQAGKLHKFMNWHRPIMTDSAGFQIFSLGFGSDLQVGKVTKYFEERETKKIITKNSQPKSVKITPDGVFFRSPLDGKQLFIGPKESMKIQQDLGADIIFAFDECTSPFSSPAYIKEALKRTHKWAKICLETKKSSQAMFGIVQGSKYRDLRHQSAKLINSLPFDGFGIGGDLGDSKQTMENILDWTIPYLSERKPRHLLGIGYLEDMENIIKGGIDLFDCTVPTHYGRRGIAFTSSGKLNIKQSKFLTDKNPLDEKCDCMVCQNYRRNYICHLVRAGEMTAMKFLTLHNLYYFNTFVERIREKIKEGKI
;
A
#
# COMPACT_ATOMS: atom_id res chain seq x y z
N MET A 1 -5.14 13.36 14.91
CA MET A 1 -4.37 12.64 15.94
C MET A 1 -4.73 11.17 15.86
N ILE A 2 -3.82 10.28 16.25
CA ILE A 2 -4.11 8.85 16.36
C ILE A 2 -3.69 8.34 17.74
N LEU A 3 -4.35 7.29 18.21
CA LEU A 3 -3.93 6.51 19.37
C LEU A 3 -3.70 5.07 18.92
N PHE A 4 -2.55 4.50 19.29
CA PHE A 4 -2.24 3.10 19.02
C PHE A 4 -2.06 2.34 20.33
N GLN A 5 -2.97 1.39 20.58
CA GLN A 5 -2.93 0.53 21.75
C GLN A 5 -2.62 -0.90 21.33
N ILE A 6 -1.63 -1.51 21.98
CA ILE A 6 -1.36 -2.94 21.84
C ILE A 6 -2.26 -3.68 22.82
N VAL A 7 -3.14 -4.53 22.30
CA VAL A 7 -4.03 -5.40 23.08
C VAL A 7 -3.30 -6.68 23.51
N LYS A 8 -2.54 -7.29 22.59
CA LYS A 8 -1.80 -8.51 22.87
C LYS A 8 -0.54 -8.61 22.02
N LYS A 9 0.54 -9.13 22.60
CA LYS A 9 1.76 -9.51 21.86
C LYS A 9 1.83 -11.02 21.74
N SER A 10 2.29 -11.50 20.59
CA SER A 10 2.70 -12.89 20.44
C SER A 10 3.89 -13.20 21.36
N LYS A 11 3.97 -14.46 21.83
CA LYS A 11 5.16 -15.02 22.50
C LYS A 11 6.09 -15.76 21.53
N LYS A 12 5.63 -16.04 20.30
CA LYS A 12 6.34 -16.85 19.29
C LYS A 12 6.93 -16.04 18.16
N SER A 13 6.43 -14.81 17.95
CA SER A 13 6.88 -13.91 16.90
C SER A 13 6.78 -12.45 17.35
N ARG A 14 7.07 -11.49 16.45
CA ARG A 14 6.87 -10.06 16.70
C ARG A 14 5.44 -9.60 16.41
N ALA A 15 4.53 -10.52 16.07
CA ALA A 15 3.13 -10.21 15.83
C ALA A 15 2.46 -9.59 17.06
N ARG A 16 1.51 -8.70 16.78
CA ARG A 16 0.81 -7.92 17.79
C ARG A 16 -0.61 -7.61 17.33
N LEU A 17 -1.53 -7.80 18.26
CA LEU A 17 -2.92 -7.40 18.14
C LEU A 17 -3.04 -6.00 18.74
N GLY A 18 -3.62 -5.06 18.00
CA GLY A 18 -3.75 -3.69 18.45
C GLY A 18 -5.03 -3.01 17.95
N LEU A 19 -5.26 -1.83 18.49
CA LEU A 19 -6.32 -0.90 18.10
C LEU A 19 -5.66 0.41 17.68
N LEU A 20 -5.93 0.85 16.45
CA LEU A 20 -5.53 2.13 15.92
C LEU A 20 -6.76 3.02 15.82
N GLU A 21 -6.89 3.96 16.75
CA GLU A 21 -7.97 4.94 16.78
C GLU A 21 -7.58 6.17 15.96
N THR A 22 -8.49 6.61 15.09
CA THR A 22 -8.40 7.86 14.35
C THR A 22 -9.67 8.69 14.55
N GLU A 23 -9.71 9.90 14.00
CA GLU A 23 -10.89 10.77 14.05
C GLU A 23 -12.13 10.14 13.40
N HIS A 24 -11.93 9.25 12.42
CA HIS A 24 -13.01 8.62 11.64
C HIS A 24 -13.24 7.15 12.02
N GLY A 25 -12.71 6.67 13.15
CA GLY A 25 -13.02 5.34 13.68
C GLY A 25 -11.79 4.53 14.11
N VAL A 26 -12.05 3.28 14.49
CA VAL A 26 -11.04 2.37 15.04
C VAL A 26 -10.72 1.28 14.02
N VAL A 27 -9.43 0.95 13.90
CA VAL A 27 -8.92 -0.14 13.06
C VAL A 27 -8.28 -1.20 13.96
N GLU A 28 -8.77 -2.43 13.87
CA GLU A 28 -8.08 -3.58 14.46
C GLU A 28 -6.82 -3.92 13.65
N THR A 29 -5.67 -4.04 14.31
CA THR A 29 -4.39 -4.42 13.69
C THR A 29 -3.98 -5.84 14.10
N PRO A 30 -3.38 -6.66 13.20
CA PRO A 30 -3.02 -6.35 11.82
C PRO A 30 -4.22 -6.13 10.88
N SER A 31 -4.04 -5.24 9.88
CA SER A 31 -5.08 -4.89 8.90
C SER A 31 -4.53 -4.76 7.48
N LEU A 32 -5.26 -5.30 6.51
CA LEU A 32 -5.08 -4.97 5.10
C LEU A 32 -5.69 -3.58 4.84
N VAL A 33 -4.97 -2.75 4.08
CA VAL A 33 -5.40 -1.42 3.66
C VAL A 33 -5.64 -1.42 2.14
N PRO A 34 -6.89 -1.61 1.67
CA PRO A 34 -7.18 -1.59 0.24
C PRO A 34 -6.89 -0.24 -0.42
N VAL A 35 -6.38 -0.30 -1.66
CA VAL A 35 -5.93 0.89 -2.39
C VAL A 35 -7.06 1.52 -3.21
N ALA A 36 -7.51 2.70 -2.77
CA ALA A 36 -8.52 3.54 -3.42
C ALA A 36 -7.86 4.59 -4.34
N THR A 37 -7.30 4.16 -5.47
CA THR A 37 -6.35 4.94 -6.29
C THR A 37 -6.78 6.39 -6.58
N GLN A 38 -8.05 6.62 -6.90
CA GLN A 38 -8.60 7.96 -7.18
C GLN A 38 -9.81 8.23 -6.29
N ALA A 39 -9.64 8.04 -4.98
CA ALA A 39 -10.72 8.12 -4.01
C ALA A 39 -11.88 7.15 -4.33
N VAL A 40 -11.54 5.98 -4.89
CA VAL A 40 -12.49 4.90 -5.18
C VAL A 40 -11.77 3.56 -5.19
N ILE A 41 -12.36 2.57 -4.54
CA ILE A 41 -11.96 1.17 -4.75
C ILE A 41 -12.51 0.77 -6.10
N LYS A 42 -11.61 0.51 -7.06
CA LYS A 42 -11.99 0.23 -8.44
C LYS A 42 -13.10 -0.82 -8.48
N THR A 43 -14.23 -0.47 -9.11
CA THR A 43 -15.48 -1.26 -9.27
C THR A 43 -16.48 -1.26 -8.13
N LEU A 44 -16.14 -0.75 -6.94
CA LEU A 44 -17.04 -0.77 -5.77
C LEU A 44 -17.38 0.66 -5.31
N SER A 45 -18.63 0.87 -4.89
CA SER A 45 -18.99 2.05 -4.10
C SER A 45 -18.45 1.95 -2.67
N SER A 46 -18.44 3.06 -1.92
CA SER A 46 -17.99 3.06 -0.52
C SER A 46 -18.86 2.17 0.37
N GLU A 47 -20.17 2.11 0.12
CA GLU A 47 -21.10 1.23 0.83
C GLU A 47 -20.77 -0.25 0.57
N GLU A 48 -20.42 -0.60 -0.66
CA GLU A 48 -20.05 -1.97 -1.03
C GLU A 48 -18.70 -2.38 -0.44
N VAL A 49 -17.79 -1.43 -0.27
CA VAL A 49 -16.52 -1.69 0.40
C VAL A 49 -16.73 -2.04 1.88
N LEU A 50 -17.75 -1.51 2.55
CA LEU A 50 -18.08 -1.92 3.93
C LEU A 50 -18.43 -3.41 4.02
N LEU A 51 -19.10 -3.95 2.98
CA LEU A 51 -19.44 -5.37 2.89
C LEU A 51 -18.22 -6.28 2.80
N THR A 52 -17.04 -5.73 2.51
CA THR A 52 -15.79 -6.50 2.39
C THR A 52 -15.02 -6.64 3.71
N LYS A 53 -15.55 -6.14 4.83
CA LYS A 53 -14.84 -6.01 6.13
C LYS A 53 -13.64 -5.05 6.09
N SER A 54 -13.54 -4.19 5.07
CA SER A 54 -12.47 -3.19 5.00
C SER A 54 -12.66 -2.13 6.09
N GLN A 55 -11.64 -1.93 6.92
CA GLN A 55 -11.68 -1.01 8.05
C GLN A 55 -11.08 0.36 7.72
N ILE A 56 -10.07 0.39 6.83
CA ILE A 56 -9.29 1.57 6.47
C ILE A 56 -8.90 1.46 5.00
N LEU A 57 -8.80 2.60 4.30
CA LEU A 57 -8.38 2.66 2.90
C LEU A 57 -7.12 3.51 2.73
N ILE A 58 -6.38 3.31 1.64
CA ILE A 58 -5.31 4.23 1.22
C ILE A 58 -5.62 4.83 -0.15
N ALA A 59 -5.70 6.17 -0.20
CA ALA A 59 -5.86 6.95 -1.41
C ALA A 59 -4.50 7.37 -1.97
N ASN A 60 -4.44 7.58 -3.28
CA ASN A 60 -3.19 7.82 -3.97
C ASN A 60 -3.03 9.31 -4.29
N THR A 61 -2.11 9.98 -3.59
CA THR A 61 -1.90 11.42 -3.68
C THR A 61 -1.51 11.84 -5.08
N PHE A 62 -0.67 11.06 -5.75
CA PHE A 62 -0.22 11.35 -7.12
C PHE A 62 -1.41 11.47 -8.07
N HIS A 63 -2.29 10.47 -8.08
CA HIS A 63 -3.41 10.44 -9.01
C HIS A 63 -4.46 11.50 -8.68
N LEU A 64 -4.74 11.74 -7.39
CA LEU A 64 -5.68 12.75 -6.96
C LEU A 64 -5.20 14.17 -7.23
N HIS A 65 -3.90 14.43 -7.10
CA HIS A 65 -3.29 15.71 -7.47
C HIS A 65 -3.44 15.99 -8.98
N LEU A 66 -3.25 14.97 -9.82
CA LEU A 66 -3.43 15.12 -11.26
C LEU A 66 -4.90 15.24 -11.67
N LYS A 67 -5.78 14.43 -11.06
CA LYS A 67 -7.21 14.42 -11.36
C LYS A 67 -8.00 13.86 -10.16
N PRO A 68 -8.92 14.63 -9.57
CA PRO A 68 -9.46 15.92 -10.05
C PRO A 68 -8.64 17.16 -9.63
N GLY A 69 -7.58 16.98 -8.84
CA GLY A 69 -6.86 18.06 -8.16
C GLY A 69 -7.31 18.17 -6.70
N GLU A 70 -6.36 18.27 -5.79
CA GLU A 70 -6.57 18.34 -4.34
C GLU A 70 -7.40 19.54 -3.91
N LYS A 71 -7.29 20.68 -4.62
CA LYS A 71 -8.09 21.88 -4.32
C LYS A 71 -9.58 21.63 -4.53
N PHE A 72 -9.92 20.88 -5.58
CA PHE A 72 -11.30 20.48 -5.84
C PHE A 72 -11.80 19.52 -4.75
N VAL A 73 -11.00 18.51 -4.39
CA VAL A 73 -11.34 17.58 -3.29
C VAL A 73 -11.53 18.33 -1.97
N LYS A 74 -10.67 19.30 -1.66
CA LYS A 74 -10.80 20.16 -0.48
C LYS A 74 -12.11 20.95 -0.48
N GLN A 75 -12.47 21.58 -1.60
CA GLN A 75 -13.73 22.32 -1.76
C GLN A 75 -14.96 21.40 -1.64
N ALA A 76 -14.85 20.15 -2.09
CA ALA A 76 -15.88 19.12 -1.91
C ALA A 76 -15.98 18.59 -0.47
N GLY A 77 -15.19 19.12 0.46
CA GLY A 77 -15.20 18.74 1.88
C GLY A 77 -14.20 17.65 2.25
N LYS A 78 -13.05 17.60 1.56
CA LYS A 78 -11.96 16.62 1.75
C LYS A 78 -12.38 15.19 1.36
N LEU A 79 -11.45 14.24 1.45
CA LEU A 79 -11.61 12.89 0.94
C LEU A 79 -12.85 12.18 1.49
N HIS A 80 -13.05 12.15 2.81
CA HIS A 80 -14.16 11.41 3.43
C HIS A 80 -15.52 11.82 2.87
N LYS A 81 -15.80 13.13 2.80
CA LYS A 81 -17.05 13.63 2.21
C LYS A 81 -17.09 13.43 0.70
N PHE A 82 -15.97 13.67 0.01
CA PHE A 82 -15.88 13.57 -1.45
C PHE A 82 -16.18 12.15 -1.97
N MET A 83 -15.72 11.11 -1.28
CA MET A 83 -15.92 9.71 -1.68
C MET A 83 -16.98 8.96 -0.87
N ASN A 84 -17.71 9.64 0.02
CA ASN A 84 -18.69 9.03 0.93
C ASN A 84 -18.10 7.88 1.78
N TRP A 85 -16.90 8.06 2.33
CA TRP A 85 -16.25 7.08 3.19
C TRP A 85 -16.06 7.63 4.60
N HIS A 86 -16.82 7.08 5.54
CA HIS A 86 -16.88 7.54 6.94
C HIS A 86 -15.99 6.74 7.89
N ARG A 87 -14.99 6.03 7.36
CA ARG A 87 -14.00 5.26 8.11
C ARG A 87 -12.60 5.83 7.87
N PRO A 88 -11.56 5.37 8.58
CA PRO A 88 -10.22 5.91 8.42
C PRO A 88 -9.68 5.84 6.97
N ILE A 89 -8.92 6.86 6.59
CA ILE A 89 -8.23 6.97 5.29
C ILE A 89 -6.75 7.29 5.51
N MET A 90 -5.89 6.69 4.70
CA MET A 90 -4.50 7.08 4.51
C MET A 90 -4.31 7.76 3.15
N THR A 91 -3.31 8.63 3.02
CA THR A 91 -2.79 9.05 1.71
C THR A 91 -1.31 8.75 1.60
N ASP A 92 -0.86 8.16 0.49
CA ASP A 92 0.57 8.01 0.24
C ASP A 92 1.25 9.36 -0.10
N SER A 93 2.58 9.40 -0.13
CA SER A 93 3.32 10.65 -0.35
C SER A 93 3.39 11.10 -1.82
N ALA A 94 2.91 10.29 -2.76
CA ALA A 94 3.18 10.33 -4.21
C ALA A 94 4.61 9.96 -4.64
N GLY A 95 5.57 9.77 -3.71
CA GLY A 95 6.97 9.50 -4.04
C GLY A 95 7.11 8.32 -4.99
N PHE A 96 6.58 7.16 -4.61
CA PHE A 96 6.69 5.94 -5.41
C PHE A 96 6.22 6.10 -6.87
N GLN A 97 5.08 6.74 -7.10
CA GLN A 97 4.48 6.89 -8.43
C GLN A 97 5.37 7.78 -9.31
N ILE A 98 5.92 8.86 -8.75
CA ILE A 98 6.83 9.75 -9.47
C ILE A 98 8.11 9.00 -9.86
N PHE A 99 8.73 8.26 -8.94
CA PHE A 99 9.94 7.48 -9.25
C PHE A 99 9.66 6.31 -10.19
N SER A 100 8.44 5.76 -10.17
CA SER A 100 8.00 4.75 -11.13
C SER A 100 7.84 5.30 -12.55
N LEU A 101 7.44 6.57 -12.72
CA LEU A 101 7.44 7.23 -14.04
C LEU A 101 8.85 7.49 -14.57
N GLY A 102 9.83 7.60 -13.67
CA GLY A 102 11.25 7.71 -13.99
C GLY A 102 11.89 6.34 -14.20
N PHE A 103 12.77 5.94 -13.27
CA PHE A 103 13.53 4.70 -13.36
C PHE A 103 12.65 3.45 -13.45
N GLY A 104 11.45 3.44 -12.86
CA GLY A 104 10.52 2.32 -13.01
C GLY A 104 10.09 2.11 -14.47
N SER A 105 9.85 3.19 -15.21
CA SER A 105 9.52 3.15 -16.65
C SER A 105 10.75 2.88 -17.50
N ASP A 106 11.86 3.55 -17.21
CA ASP A 106 13.12 3.41 -17.96
C ASP A 106 13.68 1.98 -17.89
N LEU A 107 13.45 1.27 -16.78
CA LEU A 107 13.96 -0.08 -16.52
C LEU A 107 12.88 -1.15 -16.48
N GLN A 108 11.61 -0.79 -16.68
CA GLN A 108 10.43 -1.68 -16.57
C GLN A 108 10.34 -2.45 -15.23
N VAL A 109 10.42 -1.74 -14.10
CA VAL A 109 10.50 -2.32 -12.74
C VAL A 109 9.40 -1.79 -11.83
N GLY A 110 8.74 -2.68 -11.08
CA GLY A 110 7.75 -2.35 -10.04
C GLY A 110 8.31 -2.45 -8.60
N LYS A 111 7.44 -2.24 -7.58
CA LYS A 111 7.80 -2.32 -6.13
C LYS A 111 8.38 -3.67 -5.70
N VAL A 112 7.89 -4.73 -6.32
CA VAL A 112 8.27 -6.12 -6.03
C VAL A 112 8.77 -6.70 -7.32
N THR A 113 10.01 -7.20 -7.32
CA THR A 113 10.62 -7.87 -8.46
C THR A 113 9.93 -9.23 -8.68
N LYS A 114 8.77 -9.25 -9.36
CA LYS A 114 8.28 -10.48 -9.98
C LYS A 114 8.89 -10.57 -11.37
N TYR A 115 9.93 -11.39 -11.47
CA TYR A 115 10.64 -11.71 -12.70
C TYR A 115 9.66 -12.12 -13.81
N PHE A 116 9.66 -11.38 -14.90
CA PHE A 116 9.34 -11.90 -16.22
C PHE A 116 10.59 -11.71 -17.09
N GLU A 117 11.12 -12.85 -17.54
CA GLU A 117 12.13 -13.06 -18.56
C GLU A 117 13.56 -12.55 -18.28
N GLU A 118 14.49 -13.50 -18.40
CA GLU A 118 15.91 -13.23 -18.66
C GLU A 118 16.01 -12.30 -19.87
N ARG A 119 16.37 -11.04 -19.63
CA ARG A 119 16.73 -10.11 -20.70
C ARG A 119 18.06 -9.46 -20.35
N GLU A 120 18.93 -9.49 -21.36
CA GLU A 120 20.34 -9.11 -21.37
C GLU A 120 20.60 -7.72 -20.79
N THR A 121 21.73 -7.59 -20.07
CA THR A 121 22.40 -6.36 -19.62
C THR A 121 21.52 -5.19 -19.14
N LYS A 122 20.99 -5.30 -17.90
CA LYS A 122 20.29 -4.18 -17.25
C LYS A 122 21.28 -3.09 -16.82
N LYS A 123 21.02 -1.83 -17.23
CA LYS A 123 21.76 -0.64 -16.81
C LYS A 123 21.64 -0.40 -15.29
N ILE A 124 22.76 -0.39 -14.60
CA ILE A 124 22.85 -0.07 -13.17
C ILE A 124 22.67 1.45 -12.98
N ILE A 125 21.80 1.85 -12.04
CA ILE A 125 21.63 3.27 -11.68
C ILE A 125 22.80 3.68 -10.78
N THR A 126 23.63 4.59 -11.26
CA THR A 126 24.80 5.12 -10.55
C THR A 126 24.49 6.48 -9.91
N LYS A 127 25.42 7.02 -9.13
CA LYS A 127 25.23 8.28 -8.39
C LYS A 127 24.82 9.47 -9.28
N ASN A 128 25.30 9.51 -10.53
CA ASN A 128 25.04 10.60 -11.47
C ASN A 128 23.89 10.31 -12.44
N SER A 129 23.20 9.17 -12.27
CA SER A 129 22.10 8.80 -13.15
C SER A 129 20.87 9.68 -12.90
N GLN A 130 20.24 10.10 -14.00
CA GLN A 130 18.97 10.83 -14.01
C GLN A 130 17.99 10.05 -14.89
N PRO A 131 16.72 9.86 -14.47
CA PRO A 131 15.70 9.29 -15.35
C PRO A 131 15.47 10.18 -16.58
N LYS A 132 14.99 9.60 -17.68
CA LYS A 132 14.73 10.37 -18.92
C LYS A 132 13.53 11.31 -18.78
N SER A 133 12.49 10.84 -18.11
CA SER A 133 11.18 11.50 -17.98
C SER A 133 11.01 12.32 -16.69
N VAL A 134 12.01 12.24 -15.78
CA VAL A 134 11.92 12.78 -14.43
C VAL A 134 13.26 13.41 -14.03
N LYS A 135 13.24 14.61 -13.46
CA LYS A 135 14.43 15.33 -12.95
C LYS A 135 14.37 15.40 -11.43
N ILE A 136 15.22 14.62 -10.77
CA ILE A 136 15.36 14.59 -9.31
C ILE A 136 16.31 15.73 -8.90
N THR A 137 15.91 16.51 -7.89
CA THR A 137 16.71 17.60 -7.31
C THR A 137 16.78 17.45 -5.78
N PRO A 138 17.62 18.21 -5.08
CA PRO A 138 17.63 18.23 -3.61
C PRO A 138 16.31 18.66 -2.97
N ASP A 139 15.45 19.38 -3.70
CA ASP A 139 14.21 19.97 -3.19
C ASP A 139 12.96 19.17 -3.58
N GLY A 140 13.07 18.23 -4.52
CA GLY A 140 11.94 17.43 -4.97
C GLY A 140 12.17 16.90 -6.37
N VAL A 141 11.09 16.73 -7.12
CA VAL A 141 11.11 16.04 -8.39
C VAL A 141 10.26 16.77 -9.42
N PHE A 142 10.85 17.08 -10.57
CA PHE A 142 10.12 17.55 -11.75
C PHE A 142 9.77 16.36 -12.64
N PHE A 143 8.56 16.33 -13.15
CA PHE A 143 8.08 15.28 -14.06
C PHE A 143 7.04 15.86 -15.03
N ARG A 144 6.75 15.14 -16.10
CA ARG A 144 5.62 15.46 -16.97
C ARG A 144 4.38 14.68 -16.54
N SER A 145 3.26 15.37 -16.43
CA SER A 145 1.95 14.79 -16.21
C SER A 145 1.67 13.72 -17.27
N PRO A 146 1.35 12.48 -16.89
CA PRO A 146 0.95 11.44 -17.84
C PRO A 146 -0.44 11.69 -18.46
N LEU A 147 -1.18 12.70 -17.99
CA LEU A 147 -2.52 13.03 -18.50
C LEU A 147 -2.47 14.03 -19.66
N ASP A 148 -1.64 15.06 -19.55
CA ASP A 148 -1.63 16.21 -20.47
C ASP A 148 -0.22 16.71 -20.82
N GLY A 149 0.84 16.04 -20.37
CA GLY A 149 2.23 16.35 -20.70
C GLY A 149 2.81 17.60 -20.03
N LYS A 150 2.02 18.30 -19.20
CA LYS A 150 2.47 19.50 -18.46
C LYS A 150 3.59 19.17 -17.51
N GLN A 151 4.58 20.06 -17.39
CA GLN A 151 5.64 19.92 -16.42
C GLN A 151 5.12 20.30 -15.03
N LEU A 152 5.31 19.39 -14.07
CA LEU A 152 4.90 19.51 -12.68
C LEU A 152 6.09 19.32 -11.75
N PHE A 153 5.94 19.77 -10.52
CA PHE A 153 6.92 19.62 -9.44
C PHE A 153 6.24 19.10 -8.18
N ILE A 154 6.81 18.08 -7.56
CA ILE A 154 6.43 17.62 -6.22
C ILE A 154 7.70 17.44 -5.39
N GLY A 155 7.81 18.17 -4.30
CA GLY A 155 8.77 17.97 -3.22
C GLY A 155 8.07 17.68 -1.89
N PRO A 156 8.82 17.65 -0.77
CA PRO A 156 8.25 17.41 0.56
C PRO A 156 7.21 18.47 0.93
N LYS A 157 7.40 19.73 0.55
CA LYS A 157 6.46 20.81 0.89
C LYS A 157 5.14 20.66 0.14
N GLU A 158 5.22 20.38 -1.16
CA GLU A 158 4.08 20.20 -2.04
C GLU A 158 3.30 18.95 -1.63
N SER A 159 3.99 17.82 -1.41
CA SER A 159 3.35 16.59 -0.92
C SER A 159 2.59 16.80 0.39
N MET A 160 3.17 17.51 1.36
CA MET A 160 2.48 17.85 2.61
C MET A 160 1.27 18.75 2.36
N LYS A 161 1.37 19.76 1.50
CA LYS A 161 0.23 20.63 1.18
C LYS A 161 -0.91 19.85 0.52
N ILE A 162 -0.59 18.99 -0.44
CA ILE A 162 -1.57 18.16 -1.15
C ILE A 162 -2.27 17.23 -0.17
N GLN A 163 -1.54 16.46 0.64
CA GLN A 163 -2.12 15.54 1.61
C GLN A 163 -2.97 16.25 2.68
N GLN A 164 -2.62 17.49 3.05
CA GLN A 164 -3.42 18.32 3.95
C GLN A 164 -4.73 18.81 3.32
N ASP A 165 -4.70 19.16 2.04
CA ASP A 165 -5.89 19.55 1.29
C ASP A 165 -6.81 18.35 1.03
N LEU A 166 -6.24 17.15 0.83
CA LEU A 166 -6.97 15.89 0.73
C LEU A 166 -7.61 15.47 2.06
N GLY A 167 -6.95 15.70 3.19
CA GLY A 167 -7.55 15.57 4.52
C GLY A 167 -7.76 14.15 5.04
N ALA A 168 -6.92 13.18 4.65
CA ALA A 168 -6.91 11.83 5.21
C ALA A 168 -6.53 11.79 6.71
N ASP A 169 -6.88 10.73 7.45
CA ASP A 169 -6.49 10.59 8.86
C ASP A 169 -4.97 10.48 9.06
N ILE A 170 -4.32 9.72 8.17
CA ILE A 170 -2.89 9.41 8.22
C ILE A 170 -2.24 9.78 6.89
N ILE A 171 -1.14 10.51 6.95
CA ILE A 171 -0.35 10.96 5.79
C ILE A 171 1.07 10.39 5.89
N PHE A 172 1.75 10.23 4.76
CA PHE A 172 3.13 9.74 4.74
C PHE A 172 4.10 10.84 4.35
N ALA A 173 5.24 10.91 5.04
CA ALA A 173 6.33 11.81 4.68
C ALA A 173 6.81 11.53 3.24
N PHE A 174 7.19 12.58 2.52
CA PHE A 174 7.75 12.44 1.17
C PHE A 174 9.14 11.81 1.23
N ASP A 175 9.36 10.81 0.39
CA ASP A 175 10.56 9.99 0.37
C ASP A 175 11.01 9.70 -1.06
N GLU A 176 12.25 9.21 -1.18
CA GLU A 176 12.75 8.68 -2.44
C GLU A 176 12.78 7.16 -2.42
N CYS A 177 11.94 6.54 -3.27
CA CYS A 177 11.91 5.11 -3.45
C CYS A 177 12.97 4.67 -4.48
N THR A 178 14.02 4.01 -4.01
CA THR A 178 15.10 3.50 -4.87
C THR A 178 14.67 2.25 -5.64
N SER A 179 15.26 2.05 -6.82
CA SER A 179 15.07 0.84 -7.62
C SER A 179 15.93 -0.33 -7.09
N PRO A 180 15.50 -1.59 -7.26
CA PRO A 180 16.34 -2.77 -7.00
C PRO A 180 17.67 -2.79 -7.79
N PHE A 181 17.74 -2.04 -8.90
CA PHE A 181 18.94 -1.90 -9.74
C PHE A 181 19.80 -0.67 -9.39
N SER A 182 19.50 0.01 -8.29
CA SER A 182 20.30 1.11 -7.79
C SER A 182 21.61 0.63 -7.14
N SER A 183 22.71 1.29 -7.49
CA SER A 183 24.00 1.05 -6.85
C SER A 183 23.97 1.43 -5.36
N PRO A 184 24.81 0.81 -4.52
CA PRO A 184 24.93 1.17 -3.10
C PRO A 184 25.18 2.68 -2.88
N ALA A 185 26.00 3.29 -3.74
CA ALA A 185 26.32 4.71 -3.68
C ALA A 185 25.08 5.60 -3.93
N TYR A 186 24.25 5.25 -4.92
CA TYR A 186 23.00 5.97 -5.18
C TYR A 186 22.02 5.81 -4.02
N ILE A 187 21.87 4.60 -3.48
CA ILE A 187 20.95 4.30 -2.37
C ILE A 187 21.34 5.11 -1.13
N LYS A 188 22.64 5.23 -0.84
CA LYS A 188 23.14 6.07 0.27
C LYS A 188 22.76 7.54 0.11
N GLU A 189 22.84 8.09 -1.11
CA GLU A 189 22.44 9.47 -1.39
C GLU A 189 20.92 9.67 -1.36
N ALA A 190 20.14 8.73 -1.92
CA ALA A 190 18.68 8.73 -1.84
C ALA A 190 18.19 8.65 -0.39
N LEU A 191 18.88 7.88 0.46
CA LEU A 191 18.57 7.80 1.89
C LEU A 191 18.82 9.14 2.60
N LYS A 192 19.96 9.81 2.32
CA LYS A 192 20.22 11.16 2.84
C LYS A 192 19.14 12.15 2.42
N ARG A 193 18.69 12.12 1.16
CA ARG A 193 17.58 12.96 0.68
C ARG A 193 16.29 12.64 1.41
N THR A 194 15.94 11.36 1.56
CA THR A 194 14.77 10.91 2.32
C THR A 194 14.78 11.45 3.76
N HIS A 195 15.92 11.38 4.46
CA HIS A 195 16.05 11.91 5.83
C HIS A 195 15.93 13.44 5.89
N LYS A 196 16.47 14.15 4.91
CA LYS A 196 16.29 15.62 4.80
C LYS A 196 14.83 15.96 4.54
N TRP A 197 14.18 15.29 3.59
CA TRP A 197 12.78 15.52 3.24
C TRP A 197 11.83 15.16 4.38
N ALA A 198 12.11 14.12 5.16
CA ALA A 198 11.36 13.77 6.36
C ALA A 198 11.29 14.94 7.37
N LYS A 199 12.40 15.64 7.60
CA LYS A 199 12.43 16.83 8.47
C LYS A 199 11.63 17.99 7.88
N ILE A 200 11.78 18.25 6.58
CA ILE A 200 11.00 19.29 5.88
C ILE A 200 9.49 19.00 5.95
N CYS A 201 9.09 17.73 5.85
CA CYS A 201 7.69 17.34 5.98
C CYS A 201 7.14 17.69 7.37
N LEU A 202 7.90 17.38 8.43
CA LEU A 202 7.54 17.72 9.82
C LEU A 202 7.40 19.23 10.03
N GLU A 203 8.32 20.03 9.51
CA GLU A 203 8.27 21.49 9.61
C GLU A 203 7.09 22.09 8.82
N THR A 204 6.76 21.49 7.67
CA THR A 204 5.74 22.00 6.74
C THR A 204 4.33 21.65 7.20
N LYS A 205 4.13 20.47 7.79
CA LYS A 205 2.81 20.01 8.22
C LYS A 205 2.25 20.93 9.32
N LYS A 206 1.06 21.47 9.07
CA LYS A 206 0.29 22.32 10.01
C LYS A 206 -1.02 21.68 10.47
N SER A 207 -1.51 20.66 9.76
CA SER A 207 -2.75 19.96 10.11
C SER A 207 -2.60 19.06 11.34
N SER A 208 -3.72 18.60 11.88
CA SER A 208 -3.82 17.63 12.99
C SER A 208 -3.74 16.16 12.53
N GLN A 209 -3.64 15.88 11.23
CA GLN A 209 -3.54 14.53 10.67
C GLN A 209 -2.32 13.81 11.27
N ALA A 210 -2.37 12.50 11.42
CA ALA A 210 -1.17 11.76 11.83
C ALA A 210 -0.19 11.65 10.67
N MET A 211 1.12 11.67 10.95
CA MET A 211 2.14 11.53 9.92
C MET A 211 3.09 10.37 10.19
N PHE A 212 3.25 9.49 9.20
CA PHE A 212 4.18 8.37 9.25
C PHE A 212 5.48 8.73 8.54
N GLY A 213 6.61 8.48 9.21
CA GLY A 213 7.94 8.59 8.62
C GLY A 213 8.30 7.32 7.86
N ILE A 214 8.96 7.43 6.70
CA ILE A 214 9.28 6.27 5.87
C ILE A 214 10.73 5.83 6.09
N VAL A 215 10.90 4.57 6.50
CA VAL A 215 12.19 3.89 6.57
C VAL A 215 12.56 3.34 5.20
N GLN A 216 13.58 3.95 4.60
CA GLN A 216 14.27 3.47 3.38
C GLN A 216 15.57 2.71 3.71
N GLY A 217 16.25 2.20 2.69
CA GLY A 217 17.55 1.52 2.84
C GLY A 217 17.79 0.33 1.90
N SER A 218 16.82 -0.01 1.04
CA SER A 218 16.88 -1.17 0.13
C SER A 218 17.26 -2.46 0.90
N LYS A 219 18.07 -3.34 0.29
CA LYS A 219 18.57 -4.60 0.82
C LYS A 219 19.81 -4.48 1.72
N TYR A 220 20.18 -3.27 2.13
CA TYR A 220 21.40 -3.02 2.92
C TYR A 220 21.09 -2.84 4.40
N ARG A 221 21.57 -3.79 5.22
CA ARG A 221 21.36 -3.81 6.67
C ARG A 221 21.75 -2.50 7.36
N ASP A 222 22.96 -1.99 7.10
CA ASP A 222 23.45 -0.78 7.77
C ASP A 222 22.62 0.45 7.43
N LEU A 223 22.16 0.55 6.17
CA LEU A 223 21.30 1.64 5.73
C LEU A 223 19.90 1.54 6.36
N ARG A 224 19.34 0.34 6.48
CA ARG A 224 18.08 0.10 7.20
C ARG A 224 18.21 0.47 8.68
N HIS A 225 19.28 0.06 9.35
CA HIS A 225 19.55 0.43 10.74
C HIS A 225 19.65 1.96 10.92
N GLN A 226 20.45 2.63 10.08
CA GLN A 226 20.62 4.07 10.10
C GLN A 226 19.27 4.79 9.94
N SER A 227 18.48 4.33 8.96
CA SER A 227 17.19 4.89 8.65
C SER A 227 16.18 4.70 9.76
N ALA A 228 16.06 3.48 10.30
CA ALA A 228 15.13 3.16 11.37
C ALA A 228 15.41 3.98 12.63
N LYS A 229 16.68 4.10 13.03
CA LYS A 229 17.09 4.91 14.19
C LYS A 229 16.74 6.40 14.01
N LEU A 230 17.03 6.97 12.84
CA LEU A 230 16.74 8.38 12.56
C LEU A 230 15.24 8.65 12.48
N ILE A 231 14.48 7.83 11.76
CA ILE A 231 13.04 8.02 11.63
C ILE A 231 12.35 7.83 13.00
N ASN A 232 12.81 6.88 13.81
CA ASN A 232 12.30 6.68 15.16
C ASN A 232 12.59 7.84 16.13
N SER A 233 13.70 8.55 15.97
CA SER A 233 14.03 9.71 16.82
C SER A 233 13.23 10.97 16.47
N LEU A 234 12.60 11.00 15.29
CA LEU A 234 11.74 12.10 14.86
C LEU A 234 10.30 11.93 15.39
N PRO A 235 9.56 13.04 15.59
CA PRO A 235 8.21 13.02 16.17
C PRO A 235 7.13 12.61 15.17
N PHE A 236 7.32 11.46 14.50
CA PHE A 236 6.29 10.82 13.68
C PHE A 236 5.31 10.01 14.53
N ASP A 237 4.06 9.90 14.09
CA ASP A 237 3.01 9.15 14.81
C ASP A 237 3.07 7.64 14.53
N GLY A 238 3.75 7.25 13.45
CA GLY A 238 3.94 5.87 13.03
C GLY A 238 5.05 5.73 11.99
N PHE A 239 5.23 4.50 11.50
CA PHE A 239 6.34 4.16 10.62
C PHE A 239 5.85 3.50 9.34
N GLY A 240 6.20 4.07 8.19
CA GLY A 240 6.17 3.38 6.90
C GLY A 240 7.47 2.61 6.69
N ILE A 241 7.39 1.38 6.20
CA ILE A 241 8.56 0.59 5.77
C ILE A 241 8.40 0.39 4.26
N GLY A 242 9.27 1.05 3.49
CA GLY A 242 9.16 1.10 2.03
C GLY A 242 10.48 0.84 1.31
N GLY A 243 10.48 1.16 0.02
CA GLY A 243 11.62 0.97 -0.88
C GLY A 243 11.67 -0.42 -1.50
N ASP A 244 12.85 -0.75 -2.01
CA ASP A 244 13.21 -2.11 -2.40
C ASP A 244 13.22 -3.01 -1.15
N LEU A 245 12.29 -3.95 -1.12
CA LEU A 245 12.13 -4.96 -0.06
C LEU A 245 12.78 -6.30 -0.42
N GLY A 246 13.63 -6.30 -1.45
CA GLY A 246 14.30 -7.49 -1.93
C GLY A 246 13.52 -8.25 -3.00
N ASP A 247 14.19 -9.27 -3.52
CA ASP A 247 13.74 -10.16 -4.60
C ASP A 247 13.16 -11.49 -4.10
N SER A 248 13.26 -11.76 -2.80
CA SER A 248 12.79 -13.00 -2.19
C SER A 248 12.09 -12.76 -0.86
N LYS A 249 11.28 -13.74 -0.43
CA LYS A 249 10.64 -13.73 0.90
C LYS A 249 11.68 -13.63 2.02
N GLN A 250 12.78 -14.36 1.90
CA GLN A 250 13.87 -14.33 2.88
C GLN A 250 14.51 -12.94 2.97
N THR A 251 14.71 -12.26 1.84
CA THR A 251 15.26 -10.91 1.83
C THR A 251 14.32 -9.92 2.54
N MET A 252 13.01 -10.03 2.30
CA MET A 252 12.01 -9.21 2.99
C MET A 252 12.01 -9.49 4.50
N GLU A 253 12.02 -10.75 4.92
CA GLU A 253 12.09 -11.15 6.33
C GLU A 253 13.34 -10.57 7.01
N ASN A 254 14.50 -10.69 6.37
CA ASN A 254 15.75 -10.09 6.85
C ASN A 254 15.63 -8.56 7.01
N ILE A 255 15.03 -7.86 6.04
CA ILE A 255 14.82 -6.41 6.13
C ILE A 255 13.94 -6.05 7.32
N LEU A 256 12.87 -6.82 7.57
CA LEU A 256 12.01 -6.63 8.74
C LEU A 256 12.78 -6.88 10.04
N ASP A 257 13.58 -7.95 10.11
CA ASP A 257 14.45 -8.27 11.25
C ASP A 257 15.47 -7.17 11.55
N TRP A 258 16.04 -6.55 10.52
CA TRP A 258 17.00 -5.45 10.69
C TRP A 258 16.32 -4.14 11.09
N THR A 259 15.09 -3.91 10.63
CA THR A 259 14.41 -2.61 10.77
C THR A 259 13.63 -2.50 12.08
N ILE A 260 12.78 -3.49 12.36
CA ILE A 260 11.75 -3.41 13.40
C ILE A 260 12.31 -3.26 14.82
N PRO A 261 13.43 -3.88 15.22
CA PRO A 261 13.99 -3.69 16.56
C PRO A 261 14.37 -2.25 16.91
N TYR A 262 14.57 -1.38 15.91
CA TYR A 262 14.91 0.03 16.13
C TYR A 262 13.69 0.97 16.11
N LEU A 263 12.49 0.43 15.84
CA LEU A 263 11.25 1.20 15.78
C LEU A 263 10.46 1.04 17.06
N SER A 264 10.05 2.17 17.64
CA SER A 264 9.24 2.20 18.86
C SER A 264 8.05 1.27 18.74
N GLU A 265 7.90 0.40 19.73
CA GLU A 265 6.77 -0.51 19.82
C GLU A 265 5.45 0.23 20.07
N ARG A 266 5.47 1.45 20.60
CA ARG A 266 4.26 2.21 20.94
C ARG A 266 3.58 2.86 19.74
N LYS A 267 4.14 2.68 18.53
CA LYS A 267 3.66 3.31 17.30
C LYS A 267 3.37 2.23 16.25
N PRO A 268 2.35 2.42 15.39
CA PRO A 268 1.99 1.47 14.35
C PRO A 268 3.03 1.43 13.23
N ARG A 269 3.16 0.26 12.60
CA ARG A 269 4.09 -0.02 11.51
C ARG A 269 3.32 -0.44 10.26
N HIS A 270 3.50 0.32 9.18
CA HIS A 270 2.87 0.09 7.88
C HIS A 270 3.89 -0.42 6.85
N LEU A 271 3.67 -1.59 6.27
CA LEU A 271 4.48 -2.11 5.17
C LEU A 271 3.91 -1.66 3.82
N LEU A 272 4.69 -0.89 3.06
CA LEU A 272 4.23 -0.22 1.84
C LEU A 272 4.23 -1.16 0.63
N GLY A 273 3.05 -1.41 0.06
CA GLY A 273 2.89 -2.06 -1.25
C GLY A 273 3.09 -3.58 -1.29
N ILE A 274 3.04 -4.28 -0.15
CA ILE A 274 3.09 -5.74 -0.04
C ILE A 274 1.76 -6.26 0.50
N GLY A 275 1.24 -7.34 -0.10
CA GLY A 275 0.04 -7.98 0.42
C GLY A 275 -0.47 -9.12 -0.44
N TYR A 276 0.42 -9.97 -0.96
CA TYR A 276 0.00 -11.27 -1.46
C TYR A 276 -0.38 -12.17 -0.26
N LEU A 277 -1.40 -13.02 -0.41
CA LEU A 277 -1.88 -13.87 0.69
C LEU A 277 -0.76 -14.72 1.30
N GLU A 278 0.10 -15.24 0.45
CA GLU A 278 1.25 -16.09 0.82
C GLU A 278 2.32 -15.36 1.65
N ASP A 279 2.27 -14.03 1.76
CA ASP A 279 3.25 -13.21 2.47
C ASP A 279 2.67 -12.61 3.76
N MET A 280 1.34 -12.49 3.86
CA MET A 280 0.66 -11.77 4.95
C MET A 280 0.98 -12.31 6.34
N GLU A 281 0.96 -13.64 6.54
CA GLU A 281 1.27 -14.20 7.86
C GLU A 281 2.73 -13.93 8.25
N ASN A 282 3.66 -14.00 7.31
CA ASN A 282 5.09 -13.78 7.57
C ASN A 282 5.38 -12.31 7.90
N ILE A 283 4.81 -11.35 7.17
CA ILE A 283 5.00 -9.92 7.47
C ILE A 283 4.37 -9.56 8.84
N ILE A 284 3.24 -10.17 9.19
CA ILE A 284 2.59 -9.97 10.49
C ILE A 284 3.44 -10.56 11.62
N LYS A 285 3.95 -11.79 11.46
CA LYS A 285 4.94 -12.39 12.38
C LYS A 285 6.20 -11.54 12.50
N GLY A 286 6.57 -10.86 11.40
CA GLY A 286 7.65 -9.89 11.34
C GLY A 286 7.39 -8.64 12.21
N GLY A 287 6.17 -8.35 12.61
CA GLY A 287 5.79 -7.22 13.48
C GLY A 287 5.20 -6.02 12.75
N ILE A 288 4.58 -6.26 11.60
CA ILE A 288 3.81 -5.28 10.81
C ILE A 288 2.36 -5.22 11.29
N ASP A 289 1.83 -4.00 11.43
CA ASP A 289 0.47 -3.72 11.91
C ASP A 289 -0.49 -3.39 10.76
N LEU A 290 0.01 -2.79 9.68
CA LEU A 290 -0.78 -2.35 8.53
C LEU A 290 -0.03 -2.66 7.23
N PHE A 291 -0.72 -3.00 6.16
CA PHE A 291 -0.10 -3.19 4.86
C PHE A 291 -1.09 -2.95 3.72
N ASP A 292 -0.63 -2.34 2.63
CA ASP A 292 -1.47 -2.04 1.47
C ASP A 292 -1.10 -2.89 0.25
N CYS A 293 -2.12 -3.31 -0.51
CA CYS A 293 -1.89 -3.95 -1.78
C CYS A 293 -3.06 -3.77 -2.75
N THR A 294 -2.75 -3.81 -4.05
CA THR A 294 -3.76 -3.79 -5.11
C THR A 294 -4.21 -5.19 -5.53
N VAL A 295 -3.60 -6.26 -4.98
CA VAL A 295 -3.77 -7.65 -5.43
C VAL A 295 -5.25 -8.07 -5.51
N PRO A 296 -6.09 -7.90 -4.46
CA PRO A 296 -7.49 -8.32 -4.51
C PRO A 296 -8.25 -7.72 -5.69
N THR A 297 -8.13 -6.40 -5.87
CA THR A 297 -8.88 -5.67 -6.89
C THR A 297 -8.27 -5.89 -8.28
N HIS A 298 -6.95 -5.94 -8.39
CA HIS A 298 -6.21 -6.14 -9.64
C HIS A 298 -6.53 -7.49 -10.29
N TYR A 299 -6.58 -8.54 -9.48
CA TYR A 299 -6.93 -9.89 -9.91
C TYR A 299 -8.43 -10.04 -10.16
N GLY A 300 -9.27 -9.43 -9.31
CA GLY A 300 -10.74 -9.46 -9.46
C GLY A 300 -11.18 -8.92 -10.82
N ARG A 301 -10.67 -7.73 -11.19
CA ARG A 301 -10.94 -7.13 -12.52
C ARG A 301 -10.44 -7.96 -13.71
N ARG A 302 -9.54 -8.91 -13.50
CA ARG A 302 -9.00 -9.79 -14.56
C ARG A 302 -9.71 -11.13 -14.66
N GLY A 303 -10.75 -11.36 -13.86
CA GLY A 303 -11.48 -12.63 -13.86
C GLY A 303 -10.90 -13.67 -12.90
N ILE A 304 -10.07 -13.27 -11.94
CA ILE A 304 -9.44 -14.21 -11.00
C ILE A 304 -10.03 -14.04 -9.60
N ALA A 305 -10.62 -15.12 -9.08
CA ALA A 305 -11.10 -15.23 -7.71
C ALA A 305 -10.08 -15.95 -6.82
N PHE A 306 -9.87 -15.48 -5.60
CA PHE A 306 -9.11 -16.20 -4.57
C PHE A 306 -10.05 -17.02 -3.70
N THR A 307 -9.72 -18.27 -3.44
CA THR A 307 -10.57 -19.19 -2.67
C THR A 307 -9.73 -20.05 -1.73
N SER A 308 -10.40 -20.76 -0.84
CA SER A 308 -9.81 -21.75 0.06
C SER A 308 -9.12 -22.91 -0.66
N SER A 309 -9.45 -23.16 -1.94
CA SER A 309 -8.83 -24.16 -2.80
C SER A 309 -7.83 -23.57 -3.80
N GLY A 310 -7.49 -22.28 -3.66
CA GLY A 310 -6.52 -21.59 -4.52
C GLY A 310 -7.14 -20.55 -5.45
N LYS A 311 -6.40 -20.16 -6.50
CA LYS A 311 -6.85 -19.13 -7.46
C LYS A 311 -7.71 -19.77 -8.54
N LEU A 312 -8.90 -19.22 -8.79
CA LEU A 312 -9.77 -19.63 -9.89
C LEU A 312 -9.71 -18.59 -11.01
N ASN A 313 -9.30 -19.01 -12.22
CA ASN A 313 -9.46 -18.20 -13.42
C ASN A 313 -10.87 -18.42 -14.00
N ILE A 314 -11.83 -17.61 -13.57
CA ILE A 314 -13.27 -17.78 -13.87
C ILE A 314 -13.59 -17.68 -15.36
N LYS A 315 -12.66 -17.21 -16.20
CA LYS A 315 -12.81 -17.19 -17.68
C LYS A 315 -12.82 -18.58 -18.32
N GLN A 316 -12.27 -19.59 -17.64
CA GLN A 316 -12.14 -20.94 -18.18
C GLN A 316 -13.51 -21.57 -18.47
N SER A 317 -13.66 -22.20 -19.63
CA SER A 317 -14.91 -22.79 -20.11
C SER A 317 -15.52 -23.80 -19.16
N LYS A 318 -14.70 -24.53 -18.40
CA LYS A 318 -15.16 -25.49 -17.37
C LYS A 318 -16.10 -24.87 -16.34
N PHE A 319 -16.02 -23.56 -16.11
CA PHE A 319 -16.89 -22.88 -15.15
C PHE A 319 -18.28 -22.55 -15.72
N LEU A 320 -18.52 -22.63 -17.03
CA LEU A 320 -19.83 -22.33 -17.65
C LEU A 320 -20.96 -23.28 -17.18
N THR A 321 -20.60 -24.48 -16.71
CA THR A 321 -21.55 -25.47 -16.17
C THR A 321 -21.43 -25.63 -14.66
N ASP A 322 -20.49 -24.93 -14.01
CA ASP A 322 -20.22 -25.04 -12.57
C ASP A 322 -21.23 -24.21 -11.76
N LYS A 323 -22.15 -24.90 -11.09
CA LYS A 323 -23.21 -24.29 -10.26
C LYS A 323 -22.79 -24.05 -8.81
N ASN A 324 -21.52 -24.20 -8.46
CA ASN A 324 -21.01 -23.93 -7.12
C ASN A 324 -20.76 -22.42 -6.89
N PRO A 325 -20.71 -21.94 -5.64
CA PRO A 325 -20.23 -20.59 -5.33
C PRO A 325 -18.75 -20.41 -5.70
N LEU A 326 -18.22 -19.18 -5.71
CA LEU A 326 -16.78 -18.97 -5.93
C LEU A 326 -15.95 -19.76 -4.90
N ASP A 327 -16.32 -19.70 -3.63
CA ASP A 327 -15.73 -20.46 -2.53
C ASP A 327 -16.82 -20.91 -1.55
N GLU A 328 -16.85 -22.19 -1.22
CA GLU A 328 -17.83 -22.78 -0.28
C GLU A 328 -17.61 -22.32 1.17
N LYS A 329 -16.39 -21.88 1.50
CA LYS A 329 -16.02 -21.39 2.85
C LYS A 329 -16.10 -19.87 2.98
N CYS A 330 -16.68 -19.19 1.98
CA CYS A 330 -16.83 -17.75 1.94
C CYS A 330 -18.29 -17.36 2.10
N ASP A 331 -18.54 -16.50 3.06
CA ASP A 331 -19.85 -15.96 3.44
C ASP A 331 -20.10 -14.56 2.85
N CYS A 332 -19.28 -14.12 1.89
CA CYS A 332 -19.54 -12.86 1.19
C CYS A 332 -20.84 -12.94 0.37
N MET A 333 -21.46 -11.77 0.14
CA MET A 333 -22.71 -11.69 -0.61
C MET A 333 -22.64 -12.34 -2.00
N VAL A 334 -21.47 -12.35 -2.63
CA VAL A 334 -21.30 -12.95 -3.96
C VAL A 334 -21.39 -14.47 -3.89
N CYS A 335 -20.71 -15.11 -2.93
CA CYS A 335 -20.76 -16.56 -2.75
C CYS A 335 -22.14 -17.04 -2.31
N GLN A 336 -22.86 -16.24 -1.51
CA GLN A 336 -24.20 -16.59 -1.06
C GLN A 336 -25.22 -16.56 -2.21
N ASN A 337 -25.13 -15.58 -3.11
CA ASN A 337 -26.20 -15.28 -4.08
C ASN A 337 -25.89 -15.68 -5.53
N TYR A 338 -24.61 -15.87 -5.90
CA TYR A 338 -24.22 -16.13 -7.29
C TYR A 338 -23.36 -17.38 -7.42
N ARG A 339 -23.40 -17.99 -8.62
CA ARG A 339 -22.69 -19.22 -8.96
C ARG A 339 -21.61 -18.97 -10.02
N ARG A 340 -20.60 -19.83 -10.04
CA ARG A 340 -19.43 -19.73 -10.94
C ARG A 340 -19.84 -19.67 -12.40
N ASN A 341 -20.86 -20.41 -12.83
CA ASN A 341 -21.38 -20.36 -14.19
C ASN A 341 -21.92 -18.99 -14.60
N TYR A 342 -22.71 -18.35 -13.74
CA TYR A 342 -23.22 -17.00 -14.00
C TYR A 342 -22.09 -15.98 -14.04
N ILE A 343 -21.16 -16.04 -13.08
CA ILE A 343 -20.01 -15.13 -13.05
C ILE A 343 -19.09 -15.37 -14.26
N CYS A 344 -18.88 -16.64 -14.65
CA CYS A 344 -18.13 -17.01 -15.86
C CYS A 344 -18.76 -16.41 -17.12
N HIS A 345 -20.08 -16.53 -17.26
CA HIS A 345 -20.83 -15.90 -18.33
C HIS A 345 -20.59 -14.37 -18.36
N LEU A 346 -20.78 -13.69 -17.23
CA LEU A 346 -20.57 -12.23 -17.13
C LEU A 346 -19.12 -11.82 -17.48
N VAL A 347 -18.12 -12.53 -16.97
CA VAL A 347 -16.70 -12.24 -17.26
C VAL A 347 -16.42 -12.42 -18.76
N ARG A 348 -16.99 -13.45 -19.39
CA ARG A 348 -16.81 -13.72 -20.83
C ARG A 348 -17.57 -12.74 -21.71
N ALA A 349 -18.72 -12.23 -21.25
CA ALA A 349 -19.49 -11.19 -21.90
C ALA A 349 -18.87 -9.80 -21.77
N GLY A 350 -17.88 -9.61 -20.89
CA GLY A 350 -17.25 -8.30 -20.66
C GLY A 350 -18.05 -7.39 -19.72
N GLU A 351 -19.00 -7.95 -18.98
CA GLU A 351 -19.89 -7.19 -18.09
C GLU A 351 -19.16 -6.63 -16.86
N MET A 352 -19.36 -5.33 -16.59
CA MET A 352 -18.73 -4.64 -15.45
C MET A 352 -19.13 -5.26 -14.11
N THR A 353 -20.33 -5.80 -14.03
CA THR A 353 -20.88 -6.52 -12.87
C THR A 353 -19.98 -7.69 -12.44
N ALA A 354 -19.36 -8.40 -13.40
CA ALA A 354 -18.44 -9.48 -13.07
C ALA A 354 -17.19 -8.96 -12.33
N MET A 355 -16.64 -7.83 -12.77
CA MET A 355 -15.48 -7.22 -12.11
C MET A 355 -15.81 -6.76 -10.69
N LYS A 356 -17.01 -6.21 -10.49
CA LYS A 356 -17.55 -5.82 -9.19
C LYS A 356 -17.66 -7.02 -8.25
N PHE A 357 -18.30 -8.11 -8.67
CA PHE A 357 -18.44 -9.32 -7.87
C PHE A 357 -17.09 -9.93 -7.47
N LEU A 358 -16.17 -10.05 -8.41
CA LEU A 358 -14.85 -10.61 -8.13
C LEU A 358 -14.00 -9.71 -7.23
N THR A 359 -14.13 -8.38 -7.37
CA THR A 359 -13.44 -7.43 -6.49
C THR A 359 -13.97 -7.51 -5.06
N LEU A 360 -15.30 -7.53 -4.89
CA LEU A 360 -15.94 -7.66 -3.58
C LEU A 360 -15.54 -8.97 -2.91
N HIS A 361 -15.66 -10.10 -3.62
CA HIS A 361 -15.27 -11.42 -3.13
C HIS A 361 -13.81 -11.46 -2.70
N ASN A 362 -12.89 -10.97 -3.54
CA ASN A 362 -11.47 -11.01 -3.23
C ASN A 362 -11.11 -10.15 -2.02
N LEU A 363 -11.66 -8.93 -1.90
CA LEU A 363 -11.42 -8.08 -0.73
C LEU A 363 -11.96 -8.72 0.54
N TYR A 364 -13.18 -9.25 0.48
CA TYR A 364 -13.78 -9.99 1.60
C TYR A 364 -12.91 -11.16 2.04
N TYR A 365 -12.45 -11.97 1.08
CA TYR A 365 -11.61 -13.13 1.34
C TYR A 365 -10.29 -12.73 2.01
N PHE A 366 -9.63 -11.68 1.51
CA PHE A 366 -8.37 -11.20 2.08
C PHE A 366 -8.56 -10.62 3.49
N ASN A 367 -9.59 -9.80 3.70
CA ASN A 367 -9.86 -9.24 5.03
C ASN A 367 -10.20 -10.34 6.04
N THR A 368 -10.97 -11.36 5.64
CA THR A 368 -11.25 -12.54 6.47
C THR A 368 -10.01 -13.37 6.75
N PHE A 369 -9.06 -13.43 5.80
CA PHE A 369 -7.76 -14.08 6.04
C PHE A 369 -6.95 -13.36 7.12
N VAL A 370 -6.90 -12.03 7.09
CA VAL A 370 -6.22 -11.22 8.12
C VAL A 370 -6.93 -11.30 9.47
N GLU A 371 -8.27 -11.30 9.48
CA GLU A 371 -9.08 -11.54 10.68
C GLU A 371 -8.74 -12.87 11.34
N ARG A 372 -8.62 -13.96 10.58
CA ARG A 372 -8.18 -15.27 11.11
C ARG A 372 -6.76 -15.22 11.70
N ILE A 373 -5.88 -14.39 11.14
CA ILE A 373 -4.54 -14.16 11.71
C ILE A 373 -4.63 -13.40 13.04
N ARG A 374 -5.51 -12.41 13.17
CA ARG A 374 -5.80 -11.75 14.46
C ARG A 374 -6.24 -12.76 15.53
N GLU A 375 -7.13 -13.68 15.17
CA GLU A 375 -7.54 -14.77 16.07
C GLU A 375 -6.38 -15.70 16.44
N LYS A 376 -5.50 -16.07 15.50
CA LYS A 376 -4.29 -16.85 15.83
C LYS A 376 -3.39 -16.13 16.84
N ILE A 377 -3.23 -14.80 16.75
CA ILE A 377 -2.47 -14.01 17.74
C ILE A 377 -3.19 -14.02 19.09
N LYS A 378 -4.51 -13.82 19.08
CA LYS A 378 -5.37 -13.84 20.27
C LYS A 378 -5.31 -15.20 20.99
N GLU A 379 -5.22 -16.29 20.27
CA GLU A 379 -5.08 -17.65 20.81
C GLU A 379 -3.62 -18.03 21.15
N GLY A 380 -2.63 -17.21 20.78
CA GLY A 380 -1.20 -17.49 21.01
C GLY A 380 -0.62 -18.57 20.08
N LYS A 381 -1.24 -18.80 18.92
CA LYS A 381 -0.81 -19.79 17.93
C LYS A 381 0.39 -19.31 17.09
N ILE A 382 0.49 -18.00 16.81
CA ILE A 382 1.58 -17.38 16.05
C ILE A 382 2.26 -16.26 16.79
#